data_AF-A0A9D4D450-F1
#
_entry.id   AF-A0A9D4D450-F1
#
_cell.length_a   1.000
_cell.length_b   1.000
_cell.length_c   1.000
_cell.angle_alpha   90.00
_cell.angle_beta   90.00
_cell.angle_gamma   90.00
#
_symmetry.space_group_name_H-M   'P 1'
#
loop_
_entity.id
_entity.type
_entity.pdbx_description
1 polymer ?
#
loop_
_entity_poly.entity_id
_entity_poly.type
_entity_poly.pdbx_seq_one_letter_code
_entity_poly.pdbx_strand_id
1 'polypeptide(L)'
;MSYLFFDSLKIKDPSAFFGERIPFSDIDTHNVSLGSFWCPYSPPTCPSGVNYRTADGSCNNLLNPLWGRSQTPFERHLIPAYDDGT
;
A
#
# COMPACT_ATOMS: atom_id res chain seq x y z
N MET A 1 -9.84 13.55 28.83
CA MET A 1 -10.58 13.89 27.60
C MET A 1 -9.85 13.25 26.45
N SER A 2 -10.52 12.31 25.79
CA SER A 2 -10.08 11.51 24.65
C SER A 2 -9.86 12.38 23.42
N TYR A 3 -8.79 12.18 22.66
CA TYR A 3 -8.83 12.08 21.19
C TYR A 3 -7.60 11.28 20.72
N LEU A 4 -7.89 10.37 19.79
CA LEU A 4 -7.07 9.29 19.27
C LEU A 4 -6.30 9.72 18.01
N PHE A 5 -5.39 8.84 17.58
CA PHE A 5 -5.04 8.57 16.17
C PHE A 5 -3.88 9.36 15.53
N PHE A 6 -2.63 9.05 15.90
CA PHE A 6 -1.45 9.41 15.08
C PHE A 6 -0.35 8.34 15.01
N ASP A 7 -0.66 7.05 15.21
CA ASP A 7 0.37 5.98 15.18
C ASP A 7 0.66 5.41 13.77
N SER A 8 0.22 6.05 12.69
CA SER A 8 0.35 5.45 11.33
C SER A 8 0.81 6.41 10.22
N LEU A 9 0.97 7.70 10.48
CA LEU A 9 1.48 8.67 9.49
C LEU A 9 2.95 8.98 9.78
N LYS A 10 3.83 8.68 8.82
CA LYS A 10 5.23 9.11 8.86
C LYS A 10 5.33 10.50 8.22
N ILE A 11 5.97 11.42 8.93
CA ILE A 11 6.17 12.81 8.51
C ILE A 11 7.62 12.95 8.04
N LYS A 12 7.83 13.58 6.87
CA LYS A 12 9.18 13.78 6.31
C LYS A 12 10.06 14.69 7.17
N ASP A 13 9.51 15.81 7.68
CA ASP A 13 10.22 16.77 8.52
C ASP A 13 9.41 17.16 9.78
N PRO A 14 9.65 16.51 10.94
CA PRO A 14 8.89 16.73 12.18
C PRO A 14 9.08 18.13 12.79
N SER A 15 10.13 18.86 12.41
CA SER A 15 10.50 20.17 12.96
C SER A 15 9.75 21.35 12.32
N ALA A 16 9.04 21.14 11.22
CA ALA A 16 8.20 22.15 10.58
C ALA A 16 6.83 22.36 11.28
N PHE A 17 6.57 21.62 12.37
CA PHE A 17 5.28 21.54 13.05
C PHE A 17 5.13 22.63 14.11
N PHE A 18 4.96 23.87 13.67
CA PHE A 18 4.57 24.96 14.56
C PHE A 18 3.04 25.04 14.68
N GLY A 19 2.41 23.97 15.21
CA GLY A 19 1.00 24.00 15.64
C GLY A 19 -0.08 24.08 14.56
N GLU A 20 0.24 23.83 13.29
CA GLU A 20 -0.72 23.90 12.16
C GLU A 20 -1.00 22.51 11.54
N ARG A 21 -2.12 22.38 10.80
CA ARG A 21 -2.52 21.13 10.12
C ARG A 21 -1.41 20.71 9.14
N ILE A 22 -1.04 19.42 9.19
CA ILE A 22 -0.02 18.84 8.31
C ILE A 22 -0.43 19.02 6.83
N PRO A 23 0.40 19.65 5.99
CA PRO A 23 0.21 19.63 4.55
C PRO A 23 0.31 18.20 4.02
N PHE A 24 -0.54 17.83 3.05
CA PHE A 24 -0.49 16.50 2.44
C PHE A 24 0.89 16.20 1.80
N SER A 25 1.62 17.21 1.34
CA SER A 25 2.98 17.10 0.80
C SER A 25 4.00 16.50 1.78
N ASP A 26 3.76 16.69 3.07
CA ASP A 26 4.70 16.38 4.15
C ASP A 26 4.39 15.01 4.79
N ILE A 27 3.30 14.37 4.35
CA ILE A 27 2.95 13.00 4.66
C ILE A 27 3.78 12.08 3.73
N ASP A 28 4.57 11.19 4.33
CA ASP A 28 5.24 10.13 3.59
C ASP A 28 4.25 9.02 3.26
N THR A 29 3.55 9.17 2.12
CA THR A 29 2.59 8.18 1.60
C THR A 29 3.23 6.82 1.27
N HIS A 30 4.57 6.73 1.19
CA HIS A 30 5.27 5.49 0.92
C HIS A 30 5.50 4.64 2.18
N ASN A 31 5.46 5.24 3.37
CA ASN A 31 5.61 4.56 4.66
C ASN A 31 4.41 4.79 5.61
N VAL A 32 3.22 5.03 5.06
CA VAL A 32 1.99 4.95 5.85
C VAL A 32 1.64 3.48 6.05
N SER A 33 1.49 3.09 7.32
CA SER A 33 0.87 1.79 7.67
C SER A 33 -0.63 1.87 7.39
N LEU A 34 -1.01 1.80 6.12
CA LEU A 34 -2.41 1.67 5.73
C LEU A 34 -2.89 0.30 6.21
N GLY A 35 -3.85 0.29 7.13
CA GLY A 35 -4.42 -0.96 7.64
C GLY A 35 -4.94 -1.82 6.48
N SER A 36 -4.97 -3.15 6.69
CA SER A 36 -5.47 -4.14 5.71
C SER A 36 -6.88 -3.87 5.17
N PHE A 37 -7.63 -2.98 5.83
CA PHE A 37 -8.90 -2.44 5.35
C PHE A 37 -8.78 -1.71 4.01
N TRP A 38 -7.71 -0.94 3.79
CA TRP A 38 -7.51 -0.14 2.57
C TRP A 38 -6.82 -0.91 1.44
N CYS A 39 -6.13 -2.00 1.78
CA CYS A 39 -5.46 -2.91 0.85
C CYS A 39 -5.98 -4.33 1.08
N PRO A 40 -7.14 -4.72 0.51
CA PRO A 40 -7.84 -5.96 0.84
C PRO A 40 -7.22 -7.21 0.18
N TYR A 41 -5.90 -7.21 -0.04
CA TYR A 41 -5.18 -8.29 -0.69
C TYR A 41 -4.29 -9.01 0.32
N SER A 42 -4.62 -10.28 0.60
CA SER A 42 -3.72 -11.18 1.31
C SER A 42 -2.99 -12.07 0.32
N PRO A 43 -1.65 -12.22 0.42
CA PRO A 43 -0.91 -13.18 -0.39
C PRO A 43 -1.44 -14.61 -0.15
N PRO A 44 -1.82 -15.35 -1.21
CA PRO A 44 -2.24 -16.73 -1.06
C PRO A 44 -1.07 -17.63 -0.68
N THR A 45 -1.37 -18.75 -0.01
CA THR A 45 -0.40 -19.83 0.17
C THR A 45 -0.26 -20.62 -1.13
N CYS A 46 0.97 -20.78 -1.61
CA CYS A 46 1.24 -21.49 -2.85
C CYS A 46 1.43 -22.99 -2.61
N PRO A 47 0.61 -23.86 -3.21
CA PRO A 47 0.76 -25.31 -3.07
C PRO A 47 1.97 -25.81 -3.86
N SER A 48 2.65 -26.84 -3.33
CA SER A 48 3.70 -27.57 -4.05
C SER A 48 3.10 -28.64 -4.97
N GLY A 49 3.82 -28.97 -6.05
CA GLY A 49 3.45 -30.11 -6.93
C GLY A 49 2.27 -29.86 -7.87
N VAL A 50 1.84 -28.61 -8.06
CA VAL A 50 0.84 -28.25 -9.07
C VAL A 50 1.51 -28.01 -10.43
N ASN A 51 0.96 -28.61 -11.49
CA ASN A 51 1.55 -28.53 -12.84
C ASN A 51 0.92 -27.46 -13.74
N TYR A 52 -0.19 -26.85 -13.29
CA TYR A 52 -0.96 -25.90 -14.09
C TYR A 52 -1.07 -24.54 -13.40
N ARG A 53 -1.27 -23.51 -14.21
CA ARG A 53 -1.45 -22.13 -13.74
C ARG A 53 -2.82 -21.97 -13.10
N THR A 54 -2.88 -21.13 -12.07
CA THR A 54 -4.14 -20.66 -11.50
C THR A 54 -4.86 -19.76 -12.50
N ALA A 55 -6.19 -19.75 -12.47
CA ALA A 55 -6.99 -18.94 -13.39
C ALA A 55 -6.78 -17.44 -13.18
N ASP A 56 -6.51 -17.02 -11.96
CA ASP A 56 -6.30 -15.63 -11.59
C ASP A 56 -4.83 -15.19 -11.69
N GLY A 57 -3.89 -16.09 -12.00
CA GLY A 57 -2.45 -15.80 -12.09
C GLY A 57 -1.71 -15.82 -10.75
N SER A 58 -2.39 -16.14 -9.65
CA SER A 58 -1.76 -16.30 -8.33
C SER A 58 -0.66 -17.37 -8.33
N CYS A 59 0.35 -17.20 -7.49
CA CYS A 59 1.44 -18.18 -7.31
C CYS A 59 2.29 -18.44 -8.56
N ASN A 60 2.23 -17.59 -9.59
CA ASN A 60 3.21 -17.64 -10.67
C ASN A 60 4.63 -17.27 -10.18
N ASN A 61 4.71 -16.37 -9.20
CA ASN A 61 5.93 -16.06 -8.48
C ASN A 61 5.81 -16.55 -7.02
N LEU A 62 6.65 -17.52 -6.63
CA LEU A 62 6.58 -18.14 -5.30
C LEU A 62 7.02 -17.20 -4.16
N LEU A 63 7.90 -16.24 -4.45
CA LEU A 63 8.35 -15.25 -3.47
C LEU A 63 7.32 -14.13 -3.30
N ASN A 64 6.61 -13.78 -4.38
CA ASN A 64 5.60 -12.73 -4.41
C ASN A 64 4.32 -13.22 -5.09
N PRO A 65 3.46 -13.98 -4.39
CA PRO A 65 2.33 -14.71 -4.99
C PRO A 65 1.26 -13.86 -5.69
N LEU A 66 1.27 -12.54 -5.46
CA LEU A 66 0.32 -11.58 -6.04
C LEU A 66 0.82 -10.92 -7.34
N TRP A 67 2.10 -11.06 -7.68
CA TRP A 67 2.65 -10.43 -8.88
C TRP A 67 2.01 -10.98 -10.15
N GLY A 68 1.37 -10.09 -10.92
CA GLY A 68 0.66 -10.46 -12.14
C GLY A 68 -0.69 -11.14 -11.91
N ARG A 69 -1.17 -11.24 -10.66
CA ARG A 69 -2.52 -11.75 -10.37
C ARG A 69 -3.57 -10.77 -10.88
N SER A 70 -4.60 -11.28 -11.52
CA SER A 70 -5.80 -10.51 -11.85
C SER A 70 -6.45 -9.89 -10.60
N GLN A 71 -7.25 -8.84 -10.82
CA GLN A 71 -7.94 -8.07 -9.76
C GLN A 71 -6.98 -7.46 -8.72
N THR A 72 -5.76 -7.12 -9.13
CA THR A 72 -4.79 -6.34 -8.36
C THR A 72 -4.47 -5.04 -9.11
N PRO A 73 -4.05 -3.97 -8.40
CA PRO A 73 -3.68 -2.71 -9.07
C PRO A 73 -2.46 -2.89 -9.97
N PHE A 74 -2.34 -2.04 -10.98
CA PHE A 74 -1.13 -1.96 -11.79
C PHE A 74 0.03 -1.38 -10.99
N GLU A 75 1.22 -1.93 -11.20
CA GLU A 75 2.47 -1.35 -10.71
C GLU A 75 2.70 0.02 -11.35
N ARG A 76 3.13 1.01 -10.57
CA ARG A 76 3.42 2.35 -11.06
C ARG A 76 4.93 2.58 -11.10
N HIS A 77 5.47 2.82 -12.29
CA HIS A 77 6.87 3.23 -12.45
C HIS A 77 7.12 4.70 -12.07
N LEU A 78 6.07 5.53 -12.07
CA LEU A 78 6.10 6.94 -11.70
C LEU A 78 4.99 7.24 -10.70
N ILE A 79 5.18 8.27 -9.89
CA ILE A 79 4.17 8.73 -8.93
C ILE A 79 2.86 9.16 -9.65
N PRO A 80 1.68 8.94 -9.05
CA PRO A 80 0.43 9.47 -9.58
C PRO A 80 0.48 11.01 -9.63
N ALA A 81 -0.12 11.59 -10.68
CA ALA A 81 -0.21 13.04 -10.88
C ALA A 81 -1.63 13.40 -11.35
N TYR A 82 -2.55 13.53 -10.39
CA TYR A 82 -3.93 13.98 -10.60
C TYR A 82 -4.05 15.47 -10.21
N ASP A 83 -5.01 16.19 -10.78
CA ASP A 83 -5.19 17.64 -10.57
C ASP A 83 -5.45 18.01 -9.10
N ASP A 84 -6.14 17.15 -8.37
CA ASP A 84 -6.44 17.30 -6.94
C ASP A 84 -5.40 16.61 -6.03
N GLY A 85 -4.40 15.95 -6.61
CA GLY A 85 -3.37 15.23 -5.88
C GLY A 85 -3.84 13.94 -5.19
N THR A 86 -5.03 13.43 -5.53
CA THR A 86 -5.61 12.21 -4.93
C THR A 86 -6.10 11.19 -5.94
#